data_AF-A0A7J9I234-F1
#
_entry.id   AF-A0A7J9I234-F1
#
_cell.length_a   1.000
_cell.length_b   1.000
_cell.length_c   1.000
_cell.angle_alpha   90.00
_cell.angle_beta   90.00
_cell.angle_gamma   90.00
#
_symmetry.space_group_name_H-M   'P 1'
#
loop_
_entity.id
_entity.type
_entity.pdbx_description
1 polymer ?
#
loop_
_entity_poly.entity_id
_entity_poly.type
_entity_poly.pdbx_seq_one_letter_code
_entity_poly.pdbx_strand_id
1 'polypeptide(L)'
;MIKQMQKKFNKYLAKCSLVLSCAAILDPRYKLNYVQYCFNTLYGIHASDFWETILSNHRLLFDEYIKKSKSTYSFLVGSFNIPDNNPVGSSLHQYNVNNVDFGGDYDESDYYKWYLNESSSKSEKP
;
A
#
# COMPACT_ATOMS: atom_id res chain seq x y z
N MET A 1 26.36 0.56 -21.91
CA MET A 1 25.94 1.69 -21.03
C MET A 1 24.49 1.56 -20.56
N ILE A 2 23.51 1.46 -21.47
CA ILE A 2 22.07 1.40 -21.14
C ILE A 2 21.70 0.27 -20.16
N LYS A 3 22.22 -0.95 -20.37
CA LYS A 3 21.97 -2.09 -19.48
C LYS A 3 22.34 -1.85 -18.01
N GLN A 4 23.44 -1.12 -17.75
CA GLN A 4 23.86 -0.83 -16.38
C GLN A 4 22.97 0.21 -15.71
N MET A 5 22.52 1.22 -16.46
CA MET A 5 21.57 2.21 -15.94
C MET A 5 20.20 1.58 -15.67
N GLN A 6 19.72 0.73 -16.58
CA GLN A 6 18.49 -0.02 -16.41
C GLN A 6 18.53 -0.94 -15.18
N LYS A 7 19.65 -1.63 -14.94
CA LYS A 7 19.82 -2.45 -13.73
C LYS A 7 19.70 -1.64 -12.44
N LYS A 8 20.34 -0.46 -12.39
CA LYS A 8 20.22 0.46 -11.24
C LYS A 8 18.79 0.98 -11.09
N PHE A 9 18.17 1.39 -12.20
CA PHE A 9 16.79 1.87 -12.20
C PHE A 9 15.82 0.82 -11.66
N ASN A 10 15.85 -0.42 -12.19
CA ASN A 10 14.99 -1.51 -11.72
C ASN A 10 15.20 -1.79 -10.22
N LYS A 11 16.45 -1.77 -9.75
CA LYS A 11 16.78 -1.95 -8.33
C LYS A 11 16.13 -0.89 -7.45
N TYR A 12 16.22 0.39 -7.81
CA TYR A 12 15.66 1.46 -7.00
C TYR A 12 14.14 1.60 -7.17
N LEU A 13 13.62 1.41 -8.38
CA LEU A 13 12.19 1.43 -8.65
C LEU A 13 11.46 0.37 -7.83
N ALA A 14 12.01 -0.85 -7.75
CA ALA A 14 11.43 -1.90 -6.91
C ALA A 14 11.44 -1.51 -5.42
N LYS A 15 12.52 -0.87 -4.93
CA LYS A 15 12.64 -0.44 -3.52
C LYS A 15 11.64 0.64 -3.14
N CYS A 16 11.39 1.60 -4.03
CA CYS A 16 10.47 2.70 -3.77
C CYS A 16 9.04 2.46 -4.28
N SER A 17 8.80 1.35 -4.98
CA SER A 17 7.52 1.05 -5.65
C SER A 17 6.31 1.13 -4.71
N LEU A 18 6.43 0.60 -3.49
CA LEU A 18 5.36 0.62 -2.49
C LEU A 18 5.03 2.05 -2.04
N VAL A 19 6.04 2.81 -1.61
CA VAL A 19 5.86 4.20 -1.13
C VAL A 19 5.35 5.10 -2.25
N LEU A 20 5.88 4.93 -3.47
CA LEU A 20 5.42 5.65 -4.66
C LEU A 20 3.95 5.36 -4.96
N SER A 21 3.53 4.10 -4.83
CA SER A 21 2.14 3.69 -5.03
C SER A 21 1.22 4.32 -4.00
N CYS A 22 1.61 4.31 -2.72
CA CYS A 22 0.85 4.97 -1.66
C CYS A 22 0.71 6.48 -1.94
N ALA A 23 1.81 7.16 -2.27
CA ALA A 23 1.79 8.59 -2.58
C ALA A 23 0.89 8.90 -3.79
N ALA A 24 0.93 8.05 -4.83
CA ALA A 24 0.08 8.21 -6.00
C ALA A 24 -1.40 7.99 -5.66
N ILE A 25 -1.76 6.97 -4.88
CA ILE A 25 -3.16 6.71 -4.52
C ILE A 25 -3.74 7.83 -3.64
N LEU A 26 -2.92 8.41 -2.76
CA LEU A 26 -3.34 9.50 -1.88
C LEU A 26 -3.41 10.86 -2.60
N ASP A 27 -2.87 10.97 -3.82
CA ASP A 27 -3.02 12.18 -4.63
C ASP A 27 -4.44 12.20 -5.24
N PRO A 28 -5.25 13.25 -5.00
CA PRO A 28 -6.63 13.32 -5.48
C PRO A 28 -6.78 13.17 -7.00
N ARG A 29 -5.72 13.42 -7.77
CA ARG A 29 -5.71 13.33 -9.24
C ARG A 29 -5.57 11.91 -9.75
N TYR A 30 -5.05 11.00 -8.93
CA TYR A 30 -4.72 9.64 -9.33
C TYR A 30 -5.60 8.63 -8.59
N LYS A 31 -6.15 7.67 -9.33
CA LYS A 31 -7.00 6.61 -8.79
C LYS A 31 -6.20 5.33 -8.61
N LEU A 32 -6.63 4.47 -7.68
CA LEU A 32 -6.13 3.09 -7.51
C LEU A 32 -5.96 2.36 -8.86
N ASN A 33 -6.95 2.48 -9.75
CA ASN A 33 -6.92 1.84 -11.07
C ASN A 33 -5.75 2.28 -11.95
N TYR A 34 -5.27 3.53 -11.80
CA TYR A 34 -4.10 4.02 -12.53
C TYR A 34 -2.83 3.33 -12.06
N VAL A 35 -2.65 3.17 -10.76
CA VAL A 35 -1.52 2.44 -10.19
C VAL A 35 -1.58 0.97 -10.60
N GLN A 36 -2.76 0.33 -10.54
CA GLN A 36 -2.95 -1.04 -11.01
C GLN A 36 -2.55 -1.21 -12.49
N TYR A 37 -2.96 -0.28 -13.35
CA TYR A 37 -2.57 -0.27 -14.76
C TYR A 37 -1.06 -0.17 -14.96
N CYS A 38 -0.38 0.72 -14.21
CA CYS A 38 1.07 0.87 -14.26
C CYS A 38 1.79 -0.43 -13.87
N PHE A 39 1.37 -1.08 -12.79
CA PHE A 39 2.00 -2.33 -12.34
C PHE A 39 1.75 -3.50 -13.29
N ASN A 40 0.53 -3.61 -13.85
CA ASN A 40 0.22 -4.60 -14.89
C ASN A 40 1.13 -4.43 -16.11
N THR A 41 1.39 -3.18 -16.50
CA THR A 41 2.27 -2.87 -17.64
C THR A 41 3.74 -3.15 -17.33
N LEU A 42 4.19 -2.90 -16.10
CA LEU A 42 5.60 -3.03 -15.70
C LEU A 42 6.01 -4.48 -15.37
N TYR A 43 5.15 -5.23 -14.67
CA TYR A 43 5.49 -6.52 -14.09
C TYR A 43 4.73 -7.70 -14.71
N GLY A 44 3.73 -7.44 -15.54
CA GLY A 44 2.97 -8.46 -16.27
C GLY A 44 2.34 -9.47 -15.31
N ILE A 45 2.79 -10.72 -15.39
CA ILE A 45 2.25 -11.86 -14.63
C ILE A 45 2.43 -11.66 -13.11
N HIS A 46 3.48 -10.96 -12.68
CA HIS A 46 3.78 -10.70 -11.26
C HIS A 46 3.09 -9.44 -10.71
N ALA A 47 2.29 -8.75 -11.53
CA ALA A 47 1.64 -7.53 -11.09
C ALA A 47 0.60 -7.77 -9.99
N SER A 48 -0.02 -8.96 -9.97
CA SER A 48 -1.03 -9.33 -8.97
C SER A 48 -0.46 -9.30 -7.55
N ASP A 49 0.71 -9.91 -7.34
CA ASP A 49 1.34 -10.02 -6.02
C ASP A 49 1.69 -8.63 -5.45
N PHE A 50 2.25 -7.77 -6.30
CA PHE A 50 2.54 -6.39 -5.95
C PHE A 50 1.27 -5.59 -5.64
N TRP A 51 0.24 -5.76 -6.47
CA TRP A 51 -1.01 -5.03 -6.33
C TRP A 51 -1.74 -5.40 -5.03
N GLU A 52 -1.81 -6.69 -4.68
CA GLU A 52 -2.41 -7.14 -3.42
C GLU A 52 -1.66 -6.57 -2.21
N THR A 53 -0.34 -6.54 -2.28
CA THR A 53 0.51 -5.95 -1.22
C THR A 53 0.20 -4.45 -1.07
N ILE A 54 0.18 -3.70 -2.17
CA ILE A 54 -0.12 -2.25 -2.15
C ILE A 54 -1.53 -2.00 -1.60
N LEU A 55 -2.52 -2.75 -2.07
CA LEU A 55 -3.91 -2.58 -1.68
C LEU A 55 -4.13 -2.89 -0.20
N SER A 56 -3.49 -3.96 0.31
CA SER A 56 -3.56 -4.34 1.73
C SER A 56 -2.96 -3.26 2.63
N ASN A 57 -1.77 -2.75 2.26
CA ASN A 57 -1.12 -1.66 2.99
C ASN A 57 -1.98 -0.37 2.99
N HIS A 58 -2.56 -0.01 1.84
CA HIS A 58 -3.39 1.18 1.75
C HIS A 58 -4.66 1.06 2.62
N ARG A 59 -5.32 -0.10 2.61
CA ARG A 59 -6.49 -0.37 3.47
C ARG A 59 -6.14 -0.24 4.95
N LEU A 60 -5.03 -0.85 5.36
CA LEU A 60 -4.56 -0.80 6.74
C LEU A 60 -4.26 0.64 7.21
N LEU A 61 -3.58 1.43 6.39
CA LEU A 61 -3.31 2.84 6.67
C LEU A 61 -4.61 3.65 6.81
N PHE A 62 -5.58 3.40 5.92
CA PHE A 62 -6.87 4.07 5.96
C PHE A 62 -7.68 3.69 7.21
N ASP A 63 -7.69 2.41 7.58
CA ASP A 63 -8.41 1.93 8.76
C ASP A 63 -7.87 2.55 10.05
N GLU A 64 -6.54 2.64 10.20
CA GLU A 64 -5.91 3.31 11.34
C GLU A 64 -6.22 4.82 11.36
N TYR A 65 -6.24 5.48 10.19
CA TYR A 65 -6.68 6.88 10.09
C TYR A 65 -8.14 7.07 10.56
N ILE A 66 -9.06 6.20 10.12
CA ILE A 66 -10.47 6.27 10.51
C ILE A 66 -10.66 5.99 12.00
N LYS A 67 -9.93 5.02 12.56
CA LYS A 67 -9.94 4.73 13.99
C LYS A 67 -9.46 5.93 14.81
N LYS A 68 -8.36 6.57 14.37
CA LYS A 68 -7.82 7.77 15.03
C LYS A 68 -8.79 8.94 14.94
N SER A 69 -9.38 9.19 13.77
CA SER A 69 -10.31 10.31 13.56
C SER A 69 -11.58 10.16 14.39
N LYS A 70 -12.12 8.95 14.53
CA LYS A 70 -13.25 8.66 15.44
C LYS A 70 -12.90 8.93 16.89
N SER A 71 -11.71 8.51 17.35
CA SER A 71 -11.25 8.79 18.70
C SER A 71 -11.13 10.30 18.95
N THR A 72 -10.51 11.03 18.04
CA THR A 72 -10.40 12.50 18.12
C THR A 72 -11.77 13.16 18.12
N TYR A 73 -12.69 12.74 17.24
CA TYR A 73 -14.05 13.26 17.21
C TYR A 73 -14.79 13.00 18.52
N SER A 74 -14.70 11.78 19.08
CA SER A 74 -15.33 11.44 20.36
C SER A 74 -14.76 12.26 21.54
N PHE A 75 -13.46 12.55 21.54
CA PHE A 75 -12.81 13.39 22.54
C PHE A 75 -13.25 14.86 22.44
N LEU A 76 -13.33 15.39 21.22
CA LEU A 76 -13.82 16.73 20.97
C LEU A 76 -15.29 16.86 21.36
N VAL A 77 -16.17 15.98 20.87
CA VAL A 77 -17.60 15.97 21.25
C VAL A 77 -17.78 15.81 22.76
N GLY A 78 -17.02 14.92 23.40
CA GLY A 78 -17.04 14.75 24.86
C GLY A 78 -16.62 16.01 25.63
N SER A 79 -15.77 16.85 25.04
CA SER A 79 -15.33 18.13 25.62
C SER A 79 -16.32 19.28 25.36
N PHE A 80 -17.17 19.18 24.33
CA PHE A 80 -18.19 20.18 23.96
C PHE A 80 -19.58 19.91 24.55
N ASN A 81 -19.77 18.80 25.26
CA ASN A 81 -21.05 18.51 25.92
C ASN A 81 -21.28 19.47 27.11
N ILE A 82 -21.92 20.59 26.82
CA ILE A 82 -22.93 21.20 27.70
C ILE A 82 -24.05 20.15 27.86
N PRO A 83 -24.61 19.92 29.06
CA PRO A 83 -25.56 18.84 29.28
C PRO A 83 -26.91 19.16 28.60
N ASP A 84 -27.04 18.75 27.34
CA ASP A 84 -28.34 18.68 26.68
C ASP A 84 -28.86 17.24 26.77
N ASN A 85 -29.84 17.09 27.64
CA ASN A 85 -30.53 15.86 27.93
C ASN A 85 -31.35 15.43 26.71
N ASN A 86 -30.86 14.51 25.87
CA ASN A 86 -31.69 13.65 24.99
C ASN A 86 -30.87 12.47 24.40
N PRO A 87 -31.36 11.21 24.46
CA PRO A 87 -30.66 10.06 23.91
C PRO A 87 -31.15 9.73 22.50
N VAL A 88 -30.33 9.98 21.47
CA VAL A 88 -30.55 9.38 20.14
C VAL A 88 -29.25 8.68 19.72
N GLY A 89 -29.38 7.36 19.57
CA GLY A 89 -28.27 6.42 19.46
C GLY A 89 -27.54 6.45 18.12
N SER A 90 -26.24 6.17 18.19
CA SER A 90 -25.39 5.91 17.03
C SER A 90 -24.80 4.52 17.18
N SER A 91 -25.55 3.50 16.74
CA SER A 91 -25.04 2.13 16.61
C SER A 91 -24.20 2.05 15.33
N LEU A 92 -22.89 1.82 15.47
CA LEU A 92 -22.05 1.38 14.37
C LEU A 92 -21.29 0.12 14.77
N HIS A 93 -21.60 -0.93 14.03
CA HIS A 93 -21.16 -2.31 14.19
C HIS A 93 -19.62 -2.40 14.24
N GLN A 94 -19.10 -3.00 15.31
CA GLN A 94 -17.68 -3.24 15.52
C GLN A 94 -17.32 -4.58 14.87
N TYR A 95 -16.61 -4.56 13.73
CA TYR A 95 -16.01 -5.76 13.16
C TYR A 95 -14.56 -5.87 13.66
N ASN A 96 -14.28 -6.97 14.33
CA ASN A 96 -12.96 -7.34 14.82
C ASN A 96 -12.12 -7.90 13.67
N VAL A 97 -11.04 -7.23 13.30
CA VAL A 97 -10.05 -7.77 12.35
C VAL A 97 -8.72 -7.84 13.09
N ASN A 98 -8.24 -9.08 13.22
CA ASN A 98 -7.05 -9.46 13.95
C ASN A 98 -5.84 -8.61 13.52
N ASN A 99 -5.03 -8.22 14.50
CA ASN A 99 -3.75 -7.55 14.29
C ASN A 99 -2.87 -8.38 13.36
N VAL A 100 -2.75 -7.97 12.09
CA VAL A 100 -1.70 -8.45 11.21
C VAL A 100 -0.48 -7.60 11.50
N ASP A 101 0.52 -8.24 12.09
CA ASP A 101 1.81 -7.65 12.41
C ASP A 101 2.45 -7.05 11.15
N PHE A 102 2.76 -5.76 11.22
CA PHE A 102 3.35 -4.97 10.13
C PHE A 102 4.81 -5.38 9.87
N GLY A 103 5.40 -6.17 10.77
CA GLY A 103 6.79 -6.65 10.74
C GLY A 103 6.96 -8.03 10.11
N GLY A 104 6.21 -8.38 9.06
CA GLY A 104 6.60 -9.50 8.22
C GLY A 104 8.02 -9.25 7.72
N ASP A 105 8.95 -10.14 8.03
CA ASP A 105 10.32 -10.13 7.53
C ASP A 105 10.24 -10.31 6.01
N TYR A 106 10.05 -9.20 5.29
CA TYR A 106 10.08 -9.18 3.84
C TYR A 106 11.52 -9.50 3.45
N ASP A 107 11.80 -10.77 3.16
CA ASP A 107 13.09 -11.19 2.62
C ASP A 107 13.25 -10.59 1.21
N GLU A 108 13.68 -9.34 1.21
CA GLU A 108 13.96 -8.51 0.06
C GLU A 108 15.09 -9.10 -0.79
N SER A 109 15.80 -10.13 -0.33
CA SER A 109 16.93 -10.70 -1.05
C SER A 109 16.51 -11.66 -2.17
N ASP A 110 15.55 -12.55 -1.91
CA ASP A 110 15.18 -13.63 -2.85
C ASP A 110 14.41 -13.10 -4.07
N TYR A 111 13.51 -12.14 -3.86
CA TYR A 111 12.71 -11.56 -4.94
C TYR A 111 13.56 -10.76 -5.94
N TYR A 112 14.54 -9.99 -5.45
CA TYR A 112 15.46 -9.24 -6.30
C TYR A 112 16.46 -10.14 -7.00
N LYS A 113 16.87 -11.25 -6.36
CA LYS A 113 17.75 -12.24 -6.96
C LYS A 113 17.06 -12.94 -8.13
N TRP A 114 15.78 -13.28 -8.01
CA TRP A 114 15.00 -13.88 -9.10
C TRP A 114 14.88 -12.94 -10.30
N TYR A 115 14.42 -11.69 -10.09
CA TYR A 115 14.21 -10.73 -11.19
C TYR A 115 15.51 -10.38 -11.95
N LEU A 116 16.63 -10.31 -11.22
CA LEU A 116 17.94 -10.06 -11.81
C LEU A 116 18.51 -11.28 -12.57
N ASN A 117 18.18 -12.51 -12.15
CA ASN A 117 18.58 -13.73 -12.86
C ASN A 117 17.79 -13.93 -14.15
N GLU A 118 16.47 -13.71 -14.12
CA GLU A 118 15.57 -13.87 -15.27
C GLU A 118 15.89 -12.86 -16.41
N SER A 119 16.37 -11.66 -16.04
CA SER A 119 16.82 -10.65 -16.99
C SER A 119 18.17 -11.01 -17.67
N SER A 120 18.95 -11.93 -17.08
CA SER A 120 20.24 -12.35 -17.61
C SER A 120 20.10 -13.53 -18.58
N SER A 121 19.11 -14.41 -18.38
CA SER A 121 18.86 -15.59 -19.23
C SER A 121 18.20 -15.25 -20.58
N LYS A 122 17.53 -14.09 -20.70
CA LYS A 122 16.93 -13.64 -21.96
C LYS A 122 17.92 -13.02 -22.97
N SER A 123 19.19 -12.82 -22.62
CA SER A 123 20.20 -12.27 -23.55
C SER A 123 21.09 -13.30 -24.25
N GLU A 124 20.86 -14.59 -24.02
CA GLU A 124 21.55 -15.69 -24.71
C GLU A 124 20.56 -16.57 -25.47
N LYS A 125 20.00 -16.05 -26.55
CA LYS A 125 19.70 -16.90 -27.71
C LYS A 125 20.14 -16.16 -28.98
N PRO A 126 20.92 -16.82 -29.87
CA PRO A 126 21.38 -16.25 -31.13
C PRO A 126 20.20 -15.97 -32.08
#